data_AF-A0A9D9AGC4-F1
#
_entry.id   AF-A0A9D9AGC4-F1
#
_cell.length_a   1.000
_cell.length_b   1.000
_cell.length_c   1.000
_cell.angle_alpha   90.00
_cell.angle_beta   90.00
_cell.angle_gamma   90.00
#
_symmetry.space_group_name_H-M   'P 1'
#
loop_
_entity.id
_entity.type
_entity.pdbx_description
1 polymer ?
#
loop_
_entity_poly.entity_id
_entity_poly.type
_entity_poly.pdbx_seq_one_letter_code
_entity_poly.pdbx_strand_id
1 'polypeptide(L)'
;MSTFESKSRSSAFLEAIERAATFAFQPIVNIHTGHCFGFEALIRNVDKLGFNSIPDFFDYAWNAGILHRVDMVLRQIAISQFARSEACRGSKLFYNIDGRIFESQDYHPHQTGKILNHYKLPPESLVLELSEKYDNASARHLSDTLRTCREHNYQLAIDDFGRGFSEMQMLYEHQPDYIKIDRFFINGIADDSKKRLFVSSIVNLAHVLGITVLAEGVETEREFLACKGIGCDLVQGFYVARPTTEHSNLSTLYEIVPETNSRDRRQRDTDKFLIRDFIEPLVAVSITDPMSTVFEAFRIHKNQSVFPILGEDGRPLGLVREGDLKDFIYLQYGRDLLQNKAFGKTLKDFLCRCPIADINTEAEKILETYAIGNHNDGILITENFQYVGFLTADALLRIINEKNLKQARDQNPLSKLPGNNSVVDYIAAGLEERSGTWSVVYFDFNDFKPFNDTYGFRQGDRAITLFADLLRDETRTVPGTFLGHIGGDDFFAGFRDLDETTVTQLIDRILARFRHDVESFYSPEHREAGAIEARDRHGQWRRYGLLSCCAAIVHLSDEVTEVTSDTMIETIAKAKKGAKQADSQIEVHRIAPEATNVLRLANS
;
A
#
# COMPACT_ATOMS: atom_id res chain seq x y z
N MET A 1 36.12 46.97 19.93
CA MET A 1 35.18 46.59 21.00
C MET A 1 33.93 45.87 20.47
N SER A 2 33.39 46.19 19.29
CA SER A 2 32.15 45.55 18.78
C SER A 2 32.27 44.07 18.35
N THR A 3 33.43 43.61 17.85
CA THR A 3 33.62 42.22 17.40
C THR A 3 33.77 41.21 18.52
N PHE A 4 34.29 41.62 19.68
CA PHE A 4 34.46 40.75 20.85
C PHE A 4 33.14 40.56 21.61
N GLU A 5 32.35 41.63 21.75
CA GLU A 5 30.99 41.56 22.33
C GLU A 5 30.03 40.75 21.45
N SER A 6 30.11 40.90 20.12
CA SER A 6 29.31 40.10 19.17
C SER A 6 29.65 38.60 19.24
N LYS A 7 30.93 38.23 19.28
CA LYS A 7 31.34 36.82 19.44
C LYS A 7 30.94 36.22 20.79
N SER A 8 31.05 36.99 21.87
CA SER A 8 30.65 36.56 23.21
C SER A 8 29.13 36.35 23.33
N ARG A 9 28.32 37.25 22.75
CA ARG A 9 26.86 37.10 22.68
C ARG A 9 26.43 35.90 21.83
N SER A 10 27.11 35.65 20.71
CA SER A 10 26.88 34.48 19.87
C SER A 10 27.19 33.16 20.61
N SER A 11 28.30 33.10 21.37
CA SER A 11 28.66 31.92 22.16
C SER A 11 27.63 31.63 23.25
N ALA A 12 27.19 32.65 24.00
CA ALA A 12 26.18 32.49 25.04
C ALA A 12 24.82 32.02 24.47
N PHE A 13 24.47 32.46 23.26
CA PHE A 13 23.25 31.99 22.59
C PHE A 13 23.32 30.52 22.18
N LEU A 14 24.47 30.06 21.67
CA LEU A 14 24.66 28.64 21.35
C LEU A 14 24.59 27.74 22.60
N GLU A 15 25.19 28.17 23.71
CA GLU A 15 25.06 27.46 25.00
C GLU A 15 23.61 27.42 25.51
N ALA A 16 22.85 28.50 25.28
CA ALA A 16 21.43 28.52 25.62
C ALA A 16 20.62 27.50 24.80
N ILE A 17 20.93 27.36 23.50
CA ILE A 17 20.33 26.34 22.63
C ILE A 17 20.62 24.94 23.18
N GLU A 18 21.87 24.61 23.50
CA GLU A 18 22.25 23.30 24.06
C GLU A 18 21.50 22.93 25.33
N ARG A 19 21.11 23.92 26.14
CA ARG A 19 20.39 23.70 27.39
C ARG A 19 18.87 23.63 27.22
N ALA A 20 18.31 24.35 26.27
CA ALA A 20 16.86 24.54 26.16
C ALA A 20 16.21 23.76 25.01
N ALA A 21 16.87 23.70 23.85
CA ALA A 21 16.33 23.06 22.65
C ALA A 21 16.35 21.54 22.80
N THR A 22 15.32 20.90 22.25
CA THR A 22 15.22 19.44 22.20
C THR A 22 14.50 19.02 20.92
N PHE A 23 14.51 17.73 20.62
CA PHE A 23 13.77 17.19 19.48
C PHE A 23 12.66 16.25 19.94
N ALA A 24 11.51 16.37 19.27
CA ALA A 24 10.52 15.31 19.23
C ALA A 24 10.78 14.47 17.99
N PHE A 25 10.66 13.15 18.11
CA PHE A 25 10.83 12.22 17.01
C PHE A 25 9.47 11.72 16.56
N GLN A 26 9.19 11.79 15.27
CA GLN A 26 8.00 11.19 14.68
C GLN A 26 8.40 10.02 13.79
N PRO A 27 7.80 8.83 13.96
CA PRO A 27 8.18 7.67 13.17
C PRO A 27 7.69 7.76 11.73
N ILE A 28 8.54 7.23 10.86
CA ILE A 28 8.28 6.97 9.44
C ILE A 28 8.33 5.46 9.29
N VAL A 29 7.26 4.86 8.76
CA VAL A 29 7.09 3.40 8.75
C VAL A 29 6.83 2.87 7.34
N ASN A 30 7.26 1.64 7.08
CA ASN A 30 6.87 0.90 5.87
C ASN A 30 5.35 0.72 5.87
N ILE A 31 4.70 1.13 4.77
CA ILE A 31 3.22 1.14 4.69
C ILE A 31 2.62 -0.27 4.71
N HIS A 32 3.37 -1.29 4.31
CA HIS A 32 2.90 -2.66 4.20
C HIS A 32 3.09 -3.44 5.50
N THR A 33 4.18 -3.20 6.22
CA THR A 33 4.57 -4.05 7.36
C THR A 33 4.55 -3.35 8.70
N GLY A 34 4.55 -2.01 8.72
CA GLY A 34 4.62 -1.22 9.96
C GLY A 34 6.01 -1.17 10.58
N HIS A 35 7.02 -1.80 9.96
CA HIS A 35 8.40 -1.70 10.42
C HIS A 35 8.87 -0.25 10.32
N CYS A 36 9.49 0.23 11.40
CA CYS A 36 10.04 1.57 11.47
C CYS A 36 11.21 1.72 10.51
N PHE A 37 11.07 2.64 9.57
CA PHE A 37 12.10 2.98 8.61
C PHE A 37 13.07 4.04 9.16
N GLY A 38 12.51 5.01 9.88
CA GLY A 38 13.26 6.15 10.40
C GLY A 38 12.38 7.04 11.25
N PHE A 39 12.95 8.16 11.67
CA PHE A 39 12.29 9.17 12.49
C PHE A 39 12.62 10.55 11.97
N GLU A 40 11.61 11.39 11.82
CA GLU A 40 11.79 12.83 11.60
C GLU A 40 12.07 13.53 12.93
N ALA A 41 13.14 14.32 12.96
CA ALA A 41 13.53 15.13 14.10
C ALA A 41 12.90 16.52 14.00
N LEU A 42 11.94 16.78 14.89
CA LEU A 42 11.20 18.03 14.94
C LEU A 42 11.65 18.85 16.15
N ILE A 43 12.23 20.02 15.90
CA ILE A 43 12.72 20.92 16.97
C ILE A 43 11.56 21.35 17.89
N ARG A 44 11.85 21.42 19.19
CA ARG A 44 10.94 21.85 20.26
C ARG A 44 11.63 22.83 21.20
N ASN A 45 10.84 23.52 22.01
CA ASN A 45 11.27 24.47 23.05
C ASN A 45 11.97 25.75 22.53
N VAL A 46 11.69 26.19 21.30
CA VAL A 46 12.21 27.49 20.80
C VAL A 46 11.60 28.68 21.54
N ASP A 47 10.43 28.51 22.15
CA ASP A 47 9.78 29.45 23.07
C ASP A 47 10.61 29.71 24.33
N LYS A 48 11.31 28.69 24.84
CA LYS A 48 12.25 28.84 25.97
C LYS A 48 13.49 29.68 25.61
N LEU A 49 13.77 29.82 24.31
CA LEU A 49 14.81 30.70 23.76
C LEU A 49 14.28 32.10 23.43
N GLY A 50 12.99 32.37 23.66
CA GLY A 50 12.35 33.66 23.43
C GLY A 50 11.72 33.85 22.06
N PHE A 51 11.48 32.78 21.29
CA PHE A 51 10.90 32.85 19.95
C PHE A 51 9.48 32.30 19.92
N ASN A 52 8.57 32.98 19.19
CA ASN A 52 7.18 32.56 19.09
C ASN A 52 6.99 31.40 18.10
N SER A 53 7.90 31.25 17.15
CA SER A 53 7.83 30.21 16.12
C SER A 53 9.23 29.73 15.71
N ILE A 54 9.28 28.55 15.09
CA ILE A 54 10.51 27.97 14.53
C ILE A 54 11.05 28.83 13.37
N PRO A 55 10.23 29.32 12.42
CA PRO A 55 10.69 30.25 11.39
C PRO A 55 11.36 31.50 11.96
N ASP A 56 10.76 32.15 12.97
CA ASP A 56 11.34 33.35 13.60
C ASP A 56 12.73 33.07 14.19
N PHE A 57 12.92 31.89 14.77
CA PHE A 57 14.19 31.45 15.32
C PHE A 57 15.27 31.31 14.24
N PHE A 58 14.96 30.68 13.10
CA PHE A 58 15.90 30.53 12.00
C PHE A 58 16.18 31.85 11.27
N ASP A 59 15.17 32.70 11.09
CA ASP A 59 15.34 34.04 10.51
C ASP A 59 16.25 34.93 11.37
N TYR A 60 16.13 34.83 12.69
CA TYR A 60 17.08 35.48 13.59
C TYR A 60 18.51 34.96 13.39
N ALA A 61 18.71 33.65 13.35
CA ALA A 61 20.03 33.04 13.17
C ALA A 61 20.67 33.43 11.83
N TRP A 62 19.88 33.53 10.76
CA TRP A 62 20.28 34.02 9.45
C TRP A 62 20.72 35.49 9.50
N ASN A 63 19.86 36.38 10.01
CA ASN A 63 20.14 37.81 10.09
C ASN A 63 21.34 38.13 11.00
N ALA A 64 21.59 37.30 12.01
CA ALA A 64 22.75 37.40 12.88
C ALA A 64 24.03 36.79 12.30
N GLY A 65 23.97 36.14 11.13
CA GLY A 65 25.13 35.50 10.48
C GLY A 65 25.68 34.31 11.24
N ILE A 66 24.83 33.60 11.99
CA ILE A 66 25.21 32.44 12.83
C ILE A 66 24.41 31.18 12.49
N LEU A 67 23.65 31.18 11.40
CA LEU A 67 22.76 30.09 10.98
C LEU A 67 23.48 28.74 10.95
N HIS A 68 24.63 28.65 10.27
CA HIS A 68 25.40 27.41 10.20
C HIS A 68 25.83 26.90 11.58
N ARG A 69 26.30 27.77 12.47
CA ARG A 69 26.69 27.38 13.84
C ARG A 69 25.51 26.92 14.68
N VAL A 70 24.36 27.59 14.54
CA VAL A 70 23.11 27.21 15.21
C VAL A 70 22.65 25.84 14.73
N ASP A 71 22.62 25.62 13.41
CA ASP A 71 22.24 24.34 12.82
C ASP A 71 23.18 23.20 13.24
N MET A 72 24.50 23.44 13.29
CA MET A 72 25.45 22.44 13.76
C MET A 72 25.21 22.02 15.22
N VAL A 73 24.85 22.96 16.10
CA VAL A 73 24.48 22.67 17.49
C VAL A 73 23.17 21.88 17.54
N LEU A 74 22.15 22.29 16.79
CA LEU A 74 20.87 21.59 16.71
C LEU A 74 21.02 20.17 16.17
N ARG A 75 21.79 20.00 15.11
CA ARG A 75 22.11 18.70 14.50
C ARG A 75 22.85 17.79 15.47
N GLN A 76 23.81 18.33 16.23
CA GLN A 76 24.47 17.59 17.32
C GLN A 76 23.45 17.11 18.36
N ILE A 77 22.53 17.97 18.79
CA ILE A 77 21.48 17.61 19.76
C ILE A 77 20.58 16.52 19.18
N ALA A 78 20.07 16.69 17.96
CA ALA A 78 19.20 15.72 17.28
C ALA A 78 19.87 14.35 17.16
N ILE A 79 21.10 14.29 16.63
CA ILE A 79 21.86 13.05 16.48
C ILE A 79 22.13 12.41 17.85
N SER A 80 22.50 13.22 18.85
CA SER A 80 22.78 12.70 20.20
C SER A 80 21.55 12.10 20.86
N GLN A 81 20.35 12.66 20.62
CA GLN A 81 19.09 12.16 21.16
C GLN A 81 18.62 10.93 20.38
N PHE A 82 18.73 10.95 19.05
CA PHE A 82 18.43 9.83 18.19
C PHE A 82 19.25 8.58 18.58
N ALA A 83 20.55 8.74 18.80
CA ALA A 83 21.45 7.64 19.17
C ALA A 83 21.18 7.01 20.56
N ARG A 84 20.31 7.60 21.40
CA ARG A 84 19.99 7.07 22.75
C ARG A 84 18.97 5.95 22.73
N SER A 85 18.09 5.90 21.75
CA SER A 85 17.02 4.89 21.70
C SER A 85 17.49 3.66 20.95
N GLU A 86 17.15 2.48 21.47
CA GLU A 86 17.39 1.22 20.78
C GLU A 86 16.54 1.10 19.51
N ALA A 87 15.32 1.64 19.52
CA ALA A 87 14.45 1.67 18.34
C ALA A 87 15.05 2.48 17.17
N CYS A 88 15.98 3.39 17.47
CA CYS A 88 16.65 4.19 16.45
C CYS A 88 17.82 3.43 15.78
N ARG A 89 18.32 2.34 16.36
CA ARG A 89 19.44 1.56 15.79
C ARG A 89 19.03 0.92 14.47
N GLY A 90 19.79 1.19 13.41
CA GLY A 90 19.48 0.68 12.06
C GLY A 90 18.33 1.41 11.36
N SER A 91 17.76 2.45 11.98
CA SER A 91 16.78 3.35 11.37
C SER A 91 17.44 4.62 10.86
N LYS A 92 16.71 5.43 10.08
CA LYS A 92 17.19 6.70 9.56
C LYS A 92 16.71 7.89 10.38
N LEU A 93 17.52 8.93 10.46
CA LEU A 93 17.20 10.23 11.03
C LEU A 93 16.92 11.21 9.90
N PHE A 94 15.68 11.64 9.77
CA PHE A 94 15.28 12.70 8.86
C PHE A 94 15.43 14.05 9.58
N TYR A 95 16.22 14.95 8.98
CA TYR A 95 16.58 16.23 9.56
C TYR A 95 16.37 17.35 8.54
N ASN A 96 15.44 18.25 8.88
CA ASN A 96 15.15 19.48 8.14
C ASN A 96 16.35 20.43 8.12
N ILE A 97 16.79 20.84 6.93
CA ILE A 97 17.87 21.82 6.75
C ILE A 97 17.35 23.11 6.10
N ASP A 98 17.74 24.25 6.67
CA ASP A 98 17.48 25.55 6.05
C ASP A 98 18.44 25.78 4.89
N GLY A 99 17.92 25.93 3.67
CA GLY A 99 18.73 26.05 2.44
C GLY A 99 19.69 27.24 2.44
N ARG A 100 19.40 28.30 3.21
CA ARG A 100 20.28 29.47 3.34
C ARG A 100 21.62 29.13 3.98
N ILE A 101 21.73 28.00 4.68
CA ILE A 101 22.98 27.53 5.29
C ILE A 101 24.11 27.41 4.25
N PHE A 102 23.78 27.10 3.00
CA PHE A 102 24.76 26.91 1.93
C PHE A 102 25.36 28.21 1.41
N GLU A 103 24.75 29.35 1.74
CA GLU A 103 25.32 30.69 1.49
C GLU A 103 26.23 31.17 2.62
N SER A 104 26.24 30.47 3.75
CA SER A 104 27.01 30.89 4.93
C SER A 104 28.51 30.76 4.63
N GLN A 105 29.26 31.85 4.85
CA GLN A 105 30.71 31.89 4.58
C GLN A 105 31.51 30.90 5.42
N ASP A 106 30.97 30.46 6.56
CA ASP A 106 31.54 29.49 7.48
C ASP A 106 31.05 28.05 7.27
N TYR A 107 30.32 27.78 6.18
CA TYR A 107 29.80 26.43 5.89
C TYR A 107 30.94 25.41 5.71
N HIS A 108 30.89 24.34 6.49
CA HIS A 108 31.90 23.28 6.47
C HIS A 108 31.25 21.88 6.47
N PRO A 109 31.09 21.24 5.30
CA PRO A 109 30.33 19.99 5.16
C PRO A 109 30.91 18.81 5.97
N HIS A 110 32.23 18.80 6.19
CA HIS A 110 32.94 17.74 6.90
C HIS A 110 32.61 17.65 8.41
N GLN A 111 31.94 18.64 9.01
CA GLN A 111 31.67 18.64 10.45
C GLN A 111 30.61 17.60 10.83
N THR A 112 29.58 17.41 10.01
CA THR A 112 28.52 16.42 10.25
C THR A 112 29.07 15.00 10.37
N GLY A 113 30.03 14.62 9.51
CA GLY A 113 30.67 13.32 9.56
C GLY A 113 31.39 13.06 10.90
N LYS A 114 31.94 14.10 11.54
CA LYS A 114 32.56 13.96 12.87
C LYS A 114 31.53 13.66 13.95
N ILE A 115 30.35 14.28 13.86
CA ILE A 115 29.24 14.06 14.80
C ILE A 115 28.72 12.62 14.67
N LEU A 116 28.46 12.18 13.45
CA LEU A 116 28.00 10.82 13.16
C LEU A 116 29.00 9.77 13.65
N ASN A 117 30.29 9.96 13.35
CA ASN A 117 31.36 9.09 13.82
C ASN A 117 31.46 9.04 15.35
N HIS A 118 31.28 10.17 16.03
CA HIS A 118 31.29 10.22 17.50
C HIS A 118 30.20 9.34 18.12
N TYR A 119 29.00 9.33 17.51
CA TYR A 119 27.88 8.49 17.96
C TYR A 119 27.81 7.12 17.28
N LYS A 120 28.83 6.74 16.49
CA LYS A 120 28.91 5.46 15.76
C LYS A 120 27.72 5.23 14.83
N LEU A 121 27.26 6.29 14.18
CA LEU A 121 26.22 6.23 13.17
C LEU A 121 26.86 6.28 11.78
N PRO A 122 26.44 5.42 10.84
CA PRO A 122 26.92 5.49 9.47
C PRO A 122 26.34 6.72 8.75
N PRO A 123 27.05 7.29 7.75
CA PRO A 123 26.56 8.45 7.00
C PRO A 123 25.15 8.28 6.41
N GLU A 124 24.83 7.07 5.94
CA GLU A 124 23.53 6.77 5.33
C GLU A 124 22.36 6.75 6.34
N SER A 125 22.64 6.82 7.65
CA SER A 125 21.60 6.97 8.66
C SER A 125 21.03 8.38 8.73
N LEU A 126 21.69 9.38 8.15
CA LEU A 126 21.21 10.76 8.12
C LEU A 126 20.59 11.09 6.75
N VAL A 127 19.34 11.52 6.77
CA VAL A 127 18.61 12.04 5.62
C VAL A 127 18.40 13.54 5.83
N LEU A 128 18.91 14.36 4.91
CA LEU A 128 18.70 15.80 4.93
C LEU A 128 17.46 16.15 4.11
N GLU A 129 16.48 16.80 4.74
CA GLU A 129 15.24 17.24 4.11
C GLU A 129 15.36 18.69 3.66
N LEU A 130 15.10 18.92 2.37
CA LEU A 130 15.16 20.23 1.74
C LEU A 130 13.75 20.70 1.40
N SER A 131 13.38 21.89 1.88
CA SER A 131 12.12 22.56 1.52
C SER A 131 12.37 23.68 0.50
N GLU A 132 11.43 23.88 -0.42
CA GLU A 132 11.47 24.89 -1.48
C GLU A 132 11.48 26.34 -0.94
N LYS A 133 11.00 26.58 0.30
CA LYS A 133 10.77 27.94 0.84
C LYS A 133 11.96 28.90 0.78
N TYR A 134 13.18 28.40 0.55
CA TYR A 134 14.40 29.19 0.49
C TYR A 134 15.17 29.09 -0.84
N ASP A 135 14.54 28.60 -1.92
CA ASP A 135 15.12 28.37 -3.26
C ASP A 135 15.42 29.66 -4.06
N ASN A 136 15.19 30.85 -3.49
CA ASN A 136 15.54 32.13 -4.12
C ASN A 136 17.06 32.46 -4.10
N ALA A 137 17.89 31.54 -3.59
CA ALA A 137 19.32 31.73 -3.42
C ALA A 137 20.14 30.97 -4.47
N SER A 138 20.59 31.69 -5.51
CA SER A 138 21.63 31.29 -6.47
C SER A 138 21.81 29.76 -6.66
N ALA A 139 20.97 29.15 -7.50
CA ALA A 139 20.92 27.71 -7.85
C ALA A 139 22.28 26.98 -8.04
N ARG A 140 23.39 27.70 -8.31
CA ARG A 140 24.74 27.12 -8.39
C ARG A 140 25.29 26.64 -7.04
N HIS A 141 25.06 27.36 -5.94
CA HIS A 141 25.61 27.00 -4.63
C HIS A 141 24.91 25.79 -4.00
N LEU A 142 23.61 25.65 -4.24
CA LEU A 142 22.83 24.48 -3.82
C LEU A 142 23.33 23.22 -4.54
N SER A 143 23.44 23.25 -5.87
CA SER A 143 23.92 22.12 -6.68
C SER A 143 25.30 21.61 -6.28
N ASP A 144 26.27 22.52 -6.08
CA ASP A 144 27.61 22.12 -5.64
C ASP A 144 27.60 21.53 -4.23
N THR A 145 26.75 22.06 -3.34
CA THR A 145 26.67 21.55 -1.98
C THR A 145 25.96 20.21 -1.89
N LEU A 146 24.89 20.00 -2.66
CA LEU A 146 24.21 18.71 -2.76
C LEU A 146 25.13 17.65 -3.37
N ARG A 147 25.97 18.02 -4.34
CA ARG A 147 27.04 17.15 -4.84
C ARG A 147 27.99 16.76 -3.71
N THR A 148 28.45 17.72 -2.90
CA THR A 148 29.30 17.44 -1.74
C THR A 148 28.60 16.56 -0.70
N CYS A 149 27.30 16.74 -0.44
CA CYS A 149 26.54 15.86 0.44
C CYS A 149 26.53 14.41 -0.08
N ARG A 150 26.35 14.21 -1.39
CA ARG A 150 26.43 12.89 -2.01
C ARG A 150 27.84 12.28 -1.97
N GLU A 151 28.89 13.09 -2.16
CA GLU A 151 30.28 12.64 -1.99
C GLU A 151 30.54 12.09 -0.57
N HIS A 152 29.80 12.59 0.42
CA HIS A 152 29.84 12.12 1.82
C HIS A 152 28.81 11.03 2.15
N ASN A 153 28.07 10.52 1.16
CA ASN A 153 27.02 9.50 1.28
C ASN A 153 25.85 9.89 2.21
N TYR A 154 25.58 11.19 2.36
CA TYR A 154 24.33 11.62 2.99
C TYR A 154 23.17 11.39 2.02
N GLN A 155 22.03 10.99 2.57
CA GLN A 155 20.82 10.85 1.79
C GLN A 155 20.02 12.16 1.75
N LEU A 156 19.26 12.33 0.68
CA LEU A 156 18.50 13.55 0.43
C LEU A 156 17.01 13.25 0.28
N ALA A 157 16.20 14.09 0.90
CA ALA A 157 14.75 14.10 0.75
C ALA A 157 14.29 15.47 0.27
N ILE A 158 13.32 15.49 -0.66
CA ILE A 158 12.56 16.71 -0.98
C ILE A 158 11.31 16.72 -0.12
N ASP A 159 11.14 17.78 0.66
CA ASP A 159 10.02 17.99 1.56
C ASP A 159 8.89 18.81 0.90
N ASP A 160 7.67 18.76 1.45
CA ASP A 160 6.50 19.51 0.98
C ASP A 160 6.12 19.31 -0.52
N PHE A 161 6.45 18.16 -1.13
CA PHE A 161 6.32 17.95 -2.58
C PHE A 161 4.87 18.09 -3.09
N GLY A 162 4.70 18.91 -4.13
CA GLY A 162 3.50 19.23 -4.88
C GLY A 162 2.94 20.64 -4.62
N ARG A 163 3.59 21.46 -3.78
CA ARG A 163 3.16 22.85 -3.52
C ARG A 163 3.89 23.87 -4.40
N GLY A 164 5.06 23.49 -4.91
CA GLY A 164 6.04 24.35 -5.52
C GLY A 164 6.14 24.31 -7.04
N PHE A 165 6.91 25.24 -7.60
CA PHE A 165 7.28 25.26 -9.03
C PHE A 165 8.67 24.64 -9.27
N SER A 166 9.57 24.70 -8.27
CA SER A 166 10.96 24.24 -8.40
C SER A 166 11.15 22.75 -8.05
N GLU A 167 10.17 22.10 -7.45
CA GLU A 167 10.29 20.70 -6.96
C GLU A 167 10.59 19.70 -8.09
N MET A 168 9.98 19.91 -9.26
CA MET A 168 10.24 19.08 -10.45
C MET A 168 11.65 19.29 -11.00
N GLN A 169 12.17 20.52 -10.90
CA GLN A 169 13.55 20.82 -11.25
C GLN A 169 14.51 20.17 -10.25
N MET A 170 14.23 20.25 -8.94
CA MET A 170 15.00 19.56 -7.90
C MET A 170 14.99 18.04 -8.10
N LEU A 171 13.84 17.46 -8.44
CA LEU A 171 13.73 16.03 -8.74
C LEU A 171 14.66 15.63 -9.90
N TYR A 172 14.67 16.43 -10.97
CA TYR A 172 15.49 16.20 -12.16
C TYR A 172 16.99 16.41 -11.93
N GLU A 173 17.37 17.56 -11.35
CA GLU A 173 18.77 17.95 -11.16
C GLU A 173 19.43 17.20 -10.00
N HIS A 174 18.66 16.89 -8.95
CA HIS A 174 19.20 16.43 -7.68
C HIS A 174 18.92 14.97 -7.34
N GLN A 175 18.10 14.25 -8.12
CA GLN A 175 17.88 12.80 -8.00
C GLN A 175 17.87 12.33 -6.53
N PRO A 176 16.92 12.81 -5.71
CA PRO A 176 16.89 12.52 -4.29
C PRO A 176 16.71 11.02 -4.02
N ASP A 177 16.93 10.63 -2.77
CA ASP A 177 16.61 9.28 -2.30
C ASP A 177 15.12 9.16 -1.92
N TYR A 178 14.55 10.26 -1.42
CA TYR A 178 13.17 10.32 -0.93
C TYR A 178 12.42 11.55 -1.45
N ILE A 179 11.11 11.41 -1.61
CA ILE A 179 10.18 12.54 -1.71
C ILE A 179 9.08 12.40 -0.65
N LYS A 180 8.70 13.51 -0.03
CA LYS A 180 7.60 13.59 0.93
C LYS A 180 6.42 14.30 0.28
N ILE A 181 5.32 13.59 0.10
CA ILE A 181 4.09 14.12 -0.47
C ILE A 181 3.37 14.92 0.61
N ASP A 182 3.18 16.21 0.37
CA ASP A 182 2.64 17.14 1.36
C ASP A 182 1.21 16.78 1.81
N ARG A 183 0.90 17.12 3.07
CA ARG A 183 -0.41 16.94 3.71
C ARG A 183 -1.57 17.45 2.87
N PHE A 184 -1.40 18.51 2.08
CA PHE A 184 -2.44 19.05 1.19
C PHE A 184 -2.99 17.99 0.24
N PHE A 185 -2.13 17.16 -0.35
CA PHE A 185 -2.55 16.09 -1.25
C PHE A 185 -3.11 14.89 -0.51
N ILE A 186 -2.58 14.61 0.68
CA ILE A 186 -3.02 13.48 1.50
C ILE A 186 -4.39 13.75 2.14
N ASN A 187 -4.69 14.99 2.50
CA ASN A 187 -5.93 15.37 3.17
C ASN A 187 -7.16 15.08 2.31
N GLY A 188 -8.01 14.17 2.77
CA GLY A 188 -9.22 13.78 2.06
C GLY A 188 -8.98 13.04 0.74
N ILE A 189 -7.76 12.49 0.53
CA ILE A 189 -7.39 11.79 -0.70
C ILE A 189 -8.30 10.59 -1.01
N ALA A 190 -8.90 9.97 0.01
CA ALA A 190 -9.82 8.85 -0.17
C ALA A 190 -11.04 9.20 -1.03
N ASP A 191 -11.51 10.45 -0.92
CA ASP A 191 -12.77 10.92 -1.52
C ASP A 191 -12.54 11.90 -2.69
N ASP A 192 -11.29 12.27 -2.97
CA ASP A 192 -10.92 13.19 -4.05
C ASP A 192 -10.16 12.47 -5.18
N SER A 193 -10.87 12.19 -6.27
CA SER A 193 -10.32 11.52 -7.44
C SER A 193 -9.20 12.30 -8.13
N LYS A 194 -9.18 13.64 -8.03
CA LYS A 194 -8.10 14.46 -8.60
C LYS A 194 -6.84 14.32 -7.75
N LYS A 195 -6.94 14.41 -6.42
CA LYS A 195 -5.79 14.18 -5.54
C LYS A 195 -5.20 12.79 -5.75
N ARG A 196 -6.04 11.76 -5.86
CA ARG A 196 -5.58 10.39 -6.19
C ARG A 196 -4.80 10.34 -7.50
N LEU A 197 -5.30 10.98 -8.55
CA LEU A 197 -4.62 11.02 -9.86
C LEU A 197 -3.26 11.74 -9.77
N PHE A 198 -3.20 12.89 -9.11
CA PHE A 198 -1.94 13.64 -8.93
C PHE A 198 -0.91 12.83 -8.15
N VAL A 199 -1.29 12.31 -6.98
CA VAL A 199 -0.38 11.53 -6.13
C VAL A 199 0.07 10.26 -6.86
N SER A 200 -0.83 9.56 -7.56
CA SER A 200 -0.46 8.39 -8.36
C SER A 200 0.53 8.71 -9.47
N SER A 201 0.36 9.84 -10.15
CA SER A 201 1.31 10.27 -11.19
C SER A 201 2.69 10.58 -10.61
N ILE A 202 2.75 11.23 -9.44
CA ILE A 202 3.99 11.53 -8.73
C ILE A 202 4.67 10.24 -8.25
N VAL A 203 3.91 9.33 -7.64
CA VAL A 203 4.42 8.03 -7.17
C VAL A 203 5.03 7.23 -8.32
N ASN A 204 4.31 7.10 -9.42
CA ASN A 204 4.80 6.36 -10.60
C ASN A 204 6.08 6.98 -11.17
N LEU A 205 6.15 8.31 -11.27
CA LEU A 205 7.37 8.99 -11.73
C LEU A 205 8.55 8.75 -10.78
N ALA A 206 8.32 8.87 -9.47
CA ALA A 206 9.35 8.67 -8.46
C ALA A 206 9.90 7.23 -8.50
N HIS A 207 9.02 6.23 -8.59
CA HIS A 207 9.41 4.82 -8.68
C HIS A 207 10.21 4.50 -9.95
N VAL A 208 9.84 5.08 -11.09
CA VAL A 208 10.63 4.97 -12.34
C VAL A 208 12.04 5.52 -12.18
N LEU A 209 12.21 6.58 -11.38
CA LEU A 209 13.50 7.19 -11.05
C LEU A 209 14.23 6.48 -9.87
N GLY A 210 13.64 5.42 -9.32
CA GLY A 210 14.18 4.69 -8.16
C GLY A 210 14.19 5.52 -6.88
N ILE A 211 13.18 6.38 -6.70
CA ILE A 211 13.01 7.26 -5.54
C ILE A 211 11.91 6.68 -4.64
N THR A 212 12.16 6.64 -3.33
CA THR A 212 11.18 6.16 -2.34
C THR A 212 10.20 7.29 -1.98
N VAL A 213 8.91 6.98 -1.93
CA VAL A 213 7.83 7.96 -1.70
C VAL A 213 7.26 7.83 -0.30
N LEU A 214 7.21 8.95 0.42
CA LEU A 214 6.62 9.08 1.75
C LEU A 214 5.33 9.89 1.69
N ALA A 215 4.23 9.33 2.20
CA ALA A 215 2.99 10.07 2.38
C ALA A 215 2.99 10.78 3.74
N GLU A 216 2.99 12.12 3.74
CA GLU A 216 3.08 12.92 4.97
C GLU A 216 1.71 13.35 5.50
N GLY A 217 1.57 13.33 6.82
CA GLY A 217 0.41 13.85 7.51
C GLY A 217 -0.83 12.97 7.31
N VAL A 218 -0.65 11.65 7.25
CA VAL A 218 -1.77 10.70 7.26
C VAL A 218 -2.43 10.68 8.65
N GLU A 219 -3.72 11.00 8.72
CA GLU A 219 -4.45 11.15 9.99
C GLU A 219 -5.60 10.14 10.13
N THR A 220 -6.05 9.54 9.04
CA THR A 220 -7.18 8.59 9.04
C THR A 220 -6.84 7.27 8.35
N GLU A 221 -7.56 6.20 8.73
CA GLU A 221 -7.45 4.88 8.09
C GLU A 221 -7.76 4.93 6.59
N ARG A 222 -8.76 5.72 6.18
CA ARG A 222 -9.13 5.90 4.78
C ARG A 222 -8.01 6.55 3.96
N GLU A 223 -7.34 7.58 4.49
CA GLU A 223 -6.18 8.20 3.85
C GLU A 223 -5.02 7.20 3.74
N PHE A 224 -4.73 6.46 4.82
CA PHE A 224 -3.70 5.42 4.84
C PHE A 224 -3.93 4.37 3.74
N LEU A 225 -5.15 3.81 3.68
CA LEU A 225 -5.52 2.81 2.68
C LEU A 225 -5.47 3.36 1.26
N ALA A 226 -5.83 4.63 1.06
CA ALA A 226 -5.70 5.29 -0.24
C ALA A 226 -4.23 5.49 -0.65
N CYS A 227 -3.35 5.94 0.24
CA CYS A 227 -1.91 6.08 -0.03
C CYS A 227 -1.26 4.72 -0.38
N LYS A 228 -1.58 3.67 0.39
CA LYS A 228 -1.17 2.29 0.10
C LYS A 228 -1.72 1.82 -1.24
N GLY A 229 -3.00 2.07 -1.49
CA GLY A 229 -3.70 1.77 -2.73
C GLY A 229 -3.17 2.53 -3.94
N ILE A 230 -2.49 3.65 -3.75
CA ILE A 230 -1.76 4.36 -4.81
C ILE A 230 -0.36 3.78 -5.00
N GLY A 231 0.29 3.34 -3.92
CA GLY A 231 1.64 2.76 -3.95
C GLY A 231 2.70 3.61 -3.26
N CYS A 232 2.35 4.48 -2.30
CA CYS A 232 3.36 5.10 -1.45
C CYS A 232 4.13 4.02 -0.67
N ASP A 233 5.44 4.18 -0.48
CA ASP A 233 6.29 3.17 0.18
C ASP A 233 6.30 3.34 1.70
N LEU A 234 6.33 4.60 2.13
CA LEU A 234 6.44 5.03 3.52
C LEU A 234 5.24 5.90 3.90
N VAL A 235 4.93 5.90 5.19
CA VAL A 235 3.90 6.76 5.75
C VAL A 235 4.34 7.40 7.05
N GLN A 236 3.93 8.65 7.24
CA GLN A 236 4.10 9.42 8.46
C GLN A 236 2.83 10.21 8.75
N GLY A 237 2.44 10.28 10.02
CA GLY A 237 1.30 11.09 10.44
C GLY A 237 0.68 10.59 11.73
N PHE A 238 -0.34 11.31 12.21
CA PHE A 238 -0.97 11.01 13.51
C PHE A 238 -1.71 9.67 13.53
N TYR A 239 -2.07 9.13 12.35
CA TYR A 239 -2.62 7.79 12.25
C TYR A 239 -1.63 6.72 12.74
N VAL A 240 -0.33 6.90 12.45
CA VAL A 240 0.74 6.00 12.89
C VAL A 240 1.15 6.31 14.32
N ALA A 241 1.67 7.52 14.53
CA ALA A 241 2.01 8.05 15.86
C ALA A 241 2.25 9.56 15.80
N ARG A 242 2.01 10.24 16.93
CA ARG A 242 2.36 11.65 17.10
C ARG A 242 3.86 11.82 17.42
N PRO A 243 4.47 12.97 17.08
CA PRO A 243 5.82 13.27 17.51
C PRO A 243 5.96 13.22 19.04
N THR A 244 7.03 12.61 19.53
CA THR A 244 7.27 12.45 20.97
C THR A 244 8.70 12.81 21.36
N THR A 245 8.87 13.47 22.50
CA THR A 245 10.19 13.65 23.15
C THR A 245 10.55 12.47 24.05
N GLU A 246 9.59 11.58 24.34
CA GLU A 246 9.79 10.41 25.18
C GLU A 246 10.32 9.23 24.35
N HIS A 247 11.62 8.95 24.48
CA HIS A 247 12.29 7.88 23.75
C HIS A 247 11.72 6.48 24.00
N SER A 248 11.06 6.25 25.14
CA SER A 248 10.38 4.98 25.47
C SER A 248 9.19 4.67 24.57
N ASN A 249 8.62 5.68 23.93
CA ASN A 249 7.45 5.53 23.07
C ASN A 249 7.85 5.23 21.62
N LEU A 250 9.15 5.22 21.31
CA LEU A 250 9.67 4.85 20.00
C LEU A 250 9.73 3.33 19.88
N SER A 251 9.17 2.78 18.81
CA SER A 251 9.16 1.34 18.52
C SER A 251 9.82 1.03 17.18
N THR A 252 10.30 -0.20 17.02
CA THR A 252 10.75 -0.74 15.73
C THR A 252 9.60 -1.26 14.86
N LEU A 253 8.42 -1.48 15.45
CA LEU A 253 7.20 -1.93 14.79
C LEU A 253 5.99 -1.17 15.32
N TYR A 254 5.16 -0.64 14.43
CA TYR A 254 3.92 0.06 14.75
C TYR A 254 2.71 -0.78 14.34
N GLU A 255 2.12 -1.49 15.30
CA GLU A 255 1.08 -2.52 15.09
C GLU A 255 -0.18 -2.03 14.39
N ILE A 256 -0.47 -0.72 14.45
CA ILE A 256 -1.62 -0.13 13.74
C ILE A 256 -1.56 -0.43 12.22
N VAL A 257 -0.37 -0.53 11.64
CA VAL A 257 -0.19 -0.82 10.21
C VAL A 257 -0.56 -2.27 9.87
N PRO A 258 0.06 -3.32 10.45
CA PRO A 258 -0.36 -4.69 10.18
C PRO A 258 -1.81 -4.96 10.60
N GLU A 259 -2.32 -4.36 11.67
CA GLU A 259 -3.73 -4.43 12.06
C GLU A 259 -4.65 -3.89 10.95
N THR A 260 -4.40 -2.67 10.47
CA THR A 260 -5.15 -2.07 9.35
C THR A 260 -5.04 -2.94 8.09
N ASN A 261 -3.83 -3.41 7.78
CA ASN A 261 -3.57 -4.21 6.58
C ASN A 261 -4.22 -5.60 6.64
N SER A 262 -4.41 -6.16 7.83
CA SER A 262 -5.10 -7.44 8.03
C SER A 262 -6.61 -7.39 7.76
N ARG A 263 -7.23 -6.23 8.00
CA ARG A 263 -8.66 -6.01 7.68
C ARG A 263 -8.89 -5.87 6.17
N ASP A 264 -7.85 -5.43 5.44
CA ASP A 264 -7.84 -5.17 4.00
C ASP A 264 -7.37 -6.38 3.14
N ARG A 265 -7.24 -7.57 3.74
CA ARG A 265 -6.25 -8.58 3.27
C ARG A 265 -6.71 -9.65 2.29
N ARG A 266 -7.99 -9.70 1.92
CA ARG A 266 -8.56 -10.85 1.17
C ARG A 266 -8.07 -11.04 -0.28
N GLN A 267 -7.45 -10.04 -0.91
CA GLN A 267 -6.89 -10.18 -2.27
C GLN A 267 -5.35 -10.24 -2.36
N ARG A 268 -4.61 -9.86 -1.31
CA ARG A 268 -3.17 -9.54 -1.44
C ARG A 268 -2.20 -10.62 -1.00
N ASP A 269 -2.60 -11.56 -0.13
CA ASP A 269 -1.73 -12.68 0.21
C ASP A 269 -1.40 -13.52 -1.05
N THR A 270 -2.32 -13.57 -2.04
CA THR A 270 -2.09 -14.28 -3.31
C THR A 270 -0.93 -13.70 -4.13
N ASP A 271 -0.84 -12.36 -4.23
CA ASP A 271 0.21 -11.69 -5.00
C ASP A 271 1.58 -11.91 -4.37
N LYS A 272 1.69 -11.75 -3.04
CA LYS A 272 2.94 -12.00 -2.32
C LYS A 272 3.46 -13.41 -2.55
N PHE A 273 2.59 -14.43 -2.47
CA PHE A 273 2.99 -15.82 -2.73
C PHE A 273 3.41 -16.01 -4.18
N LEU A 274 2.65 -15.49 -5.14
CA LEU A 274 3.02 -15.56 -6.55
C LEU A 274 4.37 -14.88 -6.80
N ILE A 275 4.57 -13.65 -6.31
CA ILE A 275 5.84 -12.95 -6.45
C ILE A 275 6.98 -13.79 -5.87
N ARG A 276 6.84 -14.35 -4.66
CA ARG A 276 7.85 -15.22 -4.06
C ARG A 276 8.19 -16.44 -4.92
N ASP A 277 7.21 -17.06 -5.57
CA ASP A 277 7.40 -18.24 -6.41
C ASP A 277 8.18 -17.94 -7.71
N PHE A 278 8.10 -16.70 -8.19
CA PHE A 278 8.73 -16.26 -9.44
C PHE A 278 9.96 -15.37 -9.25
N ILE A 279 10.34 -15.03 -8.01
CA ILE A 279 11.58 -14.29 -7.71
C ILE A 279 12.81 -15.09 -8.16
N GLU A 280 13.71 -14.42 -8.87
CA GLU A 280 15.03 -14.93 -9.21
C GLU A 280 16.02 -14.54 -8.10
N PRO A 281 16.66 -15.50 -7.42
CA PRO A 281 17.64 -15.22 -6.37
C PRO A 281 19.00 -14.89 -7.00
N LEU A 282 19.13 -13.67 -7.53
CA LEU A 282 20.42 -13.19 -8.05
C LEU A 282 21.41 -13.00 -6.91
N VAL A 283 22.67 -13.40 -7.15
CA VAL A 283 23.76 -13.14 -6.22
C VAL A 283 24.01 -11.63 -6.19
N ALA A 284 24.06 -11.08 -4.98
CA ALA A 284 24.29 -9.65 -4.75
C ALA A 284 25.71 -9.41 -4.22
N VAL A 285 26.21 -8.18 -4.43
CA VAL A 285 27.55 -7.74 -4.02
C VAL A 285 27.42 -6.53 -3.08
N SER A 286 28.24 -6.43 -2.05
CA SER A 286 28.24 -5.23 -1.19
C SER A 286 28.88 -4.05 -1.90
N ILE A 287 28.35 -2.85 -1.69
CA ILE A 287 28.95 -1.60 -2.19
C ILE A 287 30.37 -1.36 -1.65
N THR A 288 30.70 -1.96 -0.51
CA THR A 288 32.03 -1.89 0.11
C THR A 288 33.01 -2.91 -0.45
N ASP A 289 32.53 -3.88 -1.23
CA ASP A 289 33.39 -4.90 -1.82
C ASP A 289 34.33 -4.28 -2.87
N PRO A 290 35.53 -4.85 -3.06
CA PRO A 290 36.41 -4.42 -4.14
C PRO A 290 35.83 -4.80 -5.51
N MET A 291 36.17 -4.02 -6.55
CA MET A 291 35.80 -4.32 -7.95
C MET A 291 36.18 -5.75 -8.40
N SER A 292 37.21 -6.34 -7.81
CA SER A 292 37.59 -7.74 -8.07
C SER A 292 36.47 -8.74 -7.74
N THR A 293 35.67 -8.47 -6.70
CA THR A 293 34.53 -9.32 -6.31
C THR A 293 33.48 -9.33 -7.40
N VAL A 294 33.19 -8.18 -8.00
CA VAL A 294 32.24 -8.06 -9.13
C VAL A 294 32.74 -8.84 -10.34
N PHE A 295 34.01 -8.70 -10.70
CA PHE A 295 34.61 -9.47 -11.81
C PHE A 295 34.59 -10.97 -11.57
N GLU A 296 34.85 -11.40 -10.34
CA GLU A 296 34.76 -12.79 -9.95
C GLU A 296 33.32 -13.29 -10.04
N ALA A 297 32.35 -12.49 -9.59
CA ALA A 297 30.94 -12.82 -9.67
C ALA A 297 30.47 -13.02 -11.12
N PHE A 298 30.82 -12.13 -12.05
CA PHE A 298 30.55 -12.30 -13.49
C PHE A 298 31.25 -13.55 -14.08
N ARG A 299 32.46 -13.86 -13.61
CA ARG A 299 33.21 -15.05 -14.06
C ARG A 299 32.55 -16.35 -13.62
N ILE A 300 32.04 -16.40 -12.38
CA ILE A 300 31.38 -17.57 -11.78
C ILE A 300 29.96 -17.73 -12.34
N HIS A 301 29.16 -16.67 -12.32
CA HIS A 301 27.75 -16.69 -12.72
C HIS A 301 27.58 -16.17 -14.15
N LYS A 302 28.04 -16.95 -15.14
CA LYS A 302 28.02 -16.57 -16.57
C LYS A 302 26.64 -16.28 -17.16
N ASN A 303 25.58 -16.74 -16.49
CA ASN A 303 24.20 -16.53 -16.93
C ASN A 303 23.57 -15.26 -16.33
N GLN A 304 24.27 -14.57 -15.43
CA GLN A 304 23.81 -13.35 -14.77
C GLN A 304 24.50 -12.14 -15.43
N SER A 305 23.74 -11.37 -16.21
CA SER A 305 24.23 -10.16 -16.91
C SER A 305 24.21 -8.91 -16.04
N VAL A 306 23.53 -8.96 -14.89
CA VAL A 306 23.38 -7.84 -13.94
C VAL A 306 23.56 -8.32 -12.51
N PHE A 307 24.23 -7.53 -11.66
CA PHE A 307 24.42 -7.84 -10.24
C PHE A 307 23.79 -6.77 -9.36
N PRO A 308 22.86 -7.14 -8.47
CA PRO A 308 22.38 -6.27 -7.40
C PRO A 308 23.52 -5.83 -6.50
N ILE A 309 23.58 -4.53 -6.22
CA ILE A 309 24.52 -3.95 -5.27
C ILE A 309 23.77 -3.55 -4.02
N LEU A 310 24.24 -4.04 -2.87
CA LEU A 310 23.64 -3.79 -1.57
C LEU A 310 24.45 -2.79 -0.75
N GLY A 311 23.76 -1.98 0.05
CA GLY A 311 24.37 -1.24 1.15
C GLY A 311 24.84 -2.15 2.28
N GLU A 312 25.59 -1.60 3.23
CA GLU A 312 25.98 -2.33 4.45
C GLU A 312 24.78 -2.80 5.28
N ASP A 313 23.64 -2.13 5.11
CA ASP A 313 22.36 -2.43 5.75
C ASP A 313 21.50 -3.46 4.99
N GLY A 314 22.04 -4.07 3.92
CA GLY A 314 21.35 -5.10 3.12
C GLY A 314 20.31 -4.56 2.14
N ARG A 315 20.16 -3.23 2.03
CA ARG A 315 19.21 -2.61 1.10
C ARG A 315 19.79 -2.53 -0.31
N PRO A 316 18.98 -2.74 -1.36
CA PRO A 316 19.44 -2.56 -2.72
C PRO A 316 19.69 -1.09 -3.03
N LEU A 317 20.87 -0.77 -3.57
CA LEU A 317 21.23 0.55 -4.07
C LEU A 317 21.06 0.66 -5.60
N GLY A 318 21.03 -0.49 -6.29
CA GLY A 318 20.93 -0.55 -7.75
C GLY A 318 21.57 -1.81 -8.32
N LEU A 319 21.98 -1.73 -9.57
CA LEU A 319 22.60 -2.83 -10.32
C LEU A 319 23.96 -2.39 -10.88
N VAL A 320 24.84 -3.36 -11.14
CA VAL A 320 25.95 -3.22 -12.10
C VAL A 320 25.70 -4.14 -13.27
N ARG A 321 25.82 -3.61 -14.49
CA ARG A 321 25.65 -4.35 -15.74
C ARG A 321 26.98 -4.82 -16.28
N GLU A 322 26.99 -6.03 -16.85
CA GLU A 322 28.19 -6.57 -17.50
C GLU A 322 28.62 -5.69 -18.69
N GLY A 323 27.65 -5.15 -19.43
CA GLY A 323 27.88 -4.28 -20.60
C GLY A 323 28.69 -3.03 -20.25
N ASP A 324 28.26 -2.30 -19.21
CA ASP A 324 28.89 -1.05 -18.78
C ASP A 324 30.33 -1.27 -18.30
N LEU A 325 30.60 -2.42 -17.67
CA LEU A 325 31.95 -2.81 -17.27
C LEU A 325 32.81 -3.22 -18.46
N LYS A 326 32.25 -3.95 -19.45
CA LYS A 326 32.97 -4.35 -20.66
C LYS A 326 33.48 -3.13 -21.42
N ASP A 327 32.63 -2.12 -21.61
CA ASP A 327 33.01 -0.88 -22.28
C ASP A 327 34.22 -0.22 -21.62
N PHE A 328 34.29 -0.23 -20.28
CA PHE A 328 35.43 0.31 -19.55
C PHE A 328 36.68 -0.58 -19.61
N ILE A 329 36.51 -1.90 -19.52
CA ILE A 329 37.61 -2.87 -19.62
C ILE A 329 38.34 -2.78 -20.96
N TYR A 330 37.62 -2.50 -22.04
CA TYR A 330 38.20 -2.39 -23.39
C TYR A 330 38.92 -1.06 -23.65
N LEU A 331 38.85 -0.08 -22.73
CA LEU A 331 39.64 1.14 -22.82
C LEU A 331 41.13 0.85 -22.58
N GLN A 332 42.01 1.62 -23.23
CA GLN A 332 43.45 1.53 -23.01
C GLN A 332 43.77 1.81 -21.53
N TYR A 333 44.36 0.82 -20.84
CA TYR A 333 44.62 0.78 -19.37
C TYR A 333 43.39 0.63 -18.45
N GLY A 334 42.18 0.40 -18.97
CA GLY A 334 40.95 0.34 -18.17
C GLY A 334 40.94 -0.73 -17.07
N ARG A 335 41.47 -1.93 -17.38
CA ARG A 335 41.64 -3.01 -16.37
C ARG A 335 42.60 -2.64 -15.25
N ASP A 336 43.75 -2.06 -15.61
CA ASP A 336 44.78 -1.70 -14.64
C ASP A 336 44.30 -0.55 -13.72
N LEU A 337 43.48 0.36 -14.26
CA LEU A 337 42.81 1.42 -13.51
C LEU A 337 41.81 0.86 -12.49
N LEU A 338 40.95 -0.10 -12.86
CA LEU A 338 39.97 -0.68 -11.92
C LEU A 338 40.60 -1.53 -10.81
N GLN A 339 41.81 -2.03 -11.01
CA GLN A 339 42.57 -2.74 -9.98
C GLN A 339 43.37 -1.80 -9.07
N ASN A 340 43.50 -0.51 -9.44
CA ASN A 340 44.25 0.47 -8.67
C ASN A 340 43.37 1.15 -7.62
N LYS A 341 43.59 0.83 -6.33
CA LYS A 341 42.82 1.40 -5.21
C LYS A 341 42.96 2.91 -5.02
N ALA A 342 44.00 3.55 -5.58
CA ALA A 342 44.26 4.97 -5.38
C ALA A 342 43.70 5.87 -6.51
N PHE A 343 43.51 5.34 -7.72
CA PHE A 343 43.13 6.11 -8.90
C PHE A 343 42.02 5.45 -9.75
N GLY A 344 41.54 4.28 -9.35
CA GLY A 344 40.51 3.53 -10.04
C GLY A 344 39.10 4.01 -9.73
N LYS A 345 38.20 3.86 -10.71
CA LYS A 345 36.75 3.93 -10.46
C LYS A 345 36.35 2.86 -9.46
N THR A 346 35.43 3.23 -8.58
CA THR A 346 34.83 2.37 -7.56
C THR A 346 33.52 1.75 -8.08
N LEU A 347 32.97 0.80 -7.33
CA LEU A 347 31.65 0.22 -7.59
C LEU A 347 30.55 1.29 -7.74
N LYS A 348 30.64 2.38 -6.97
CA LYS A 348 29.70 3.51 -7.03
C LYS A 348 29.65 4.16 -8.41
N ASP A 349 30.76 4.19 -9.13
CA ASP A 349 30.86 4.82 -10.45
C ASP A 349 30.19 4.01 -11.57
N PHE A 350 29.89 2.73 -11.31
CA PHE A 350 29.20 1.82 -12.23
C PHE A 350 27.80 1.46 -11.76
N LEU A 351 27.34 2.04 -10.65
CA LEU A 351 26.03 1.77 -10.09
C LEU A 351 24.96 2.41 -10.98
N CYS A 352 24.07 1.57 -11.52
CA CYS A 352 22.89 2.00 -12.24
C CYS A 352 21.67 1.92 -11.30
N ARG A 353 20.85 2.98 -11.28
CA ARG A 353 19.54 2.89 -10.60
C ARG A 353 18.66 1.87 -11.32
N CYS A 354 17.94 1.10 -10.52
CA CYS A 354 16.95 0.12 -10.96
C CYS A 354 15.69 0.35 -10.12
N PRO A 355 14.48 0.19 -10.68
CA PRO A 355 13.27 0.24 -9.88
C PRO A 355 13.32 -0.80 -8.76
N ILE A 356 12.86 -0.40 -7.59
CA ILE A 356 12.78 -1.25 -6.40
C ILE A 356 11.31 -1.29 -5.99
N ALA A 357 10.79 -2.49 -5.71
CA ALA A 357 9.44 -2.67 -5.20
C ALA A 357 9.45 -3.54 -3.94
N ASP A 358 8.53 -3.27 -3.01
CA ASP A 358 8.28 -4.16 -1.88
C ASP A 358 7.45 -5.36 -2.36
N ILE A 359 7.74 -6.55 -1.82
CA ILE A 359 7.08 -7.81 -2.16
C ILE A 359 5.57 -7.82 -1.86
N ASN A 360 5.11 -6.90 -1.02
CA ASN A 360 3.70 -6.72 -0.68
C ASN A 360 3.00 -5.70 -1.62
N THR A 361 3.71 -5.14 -2.61
CA THR A 361 3.15 -4.29 -3.66
C THR A 361 2.34 -5.13 -4.64
N GLU A 362 1.22 -4.59 -5.12
CA GLU A 362 0.37 -5.25 -6.12
C GLU A 362 1.16 -5.51 -7.42
N ALA A 363 1.02 -6.72 -7.97
CA ALA A 363 1.80 -7.14 -9.13
C ALA A 363 1.56 -6.23 -10.36
N GLU A 364 0.35 -5.70 -10.52
CA GLU A 364 -0.01 -4.77 -11.58
C GLU A 364 0.80 -3.47 -11.49
N LYS A 365 0.97 -2.91 -10.29
CA LYS A 365 1.77 -1.68 -10.09
C LYS A 365 3.25 -1.90 -10.35
N ILE A 366 3.76 -3.07 -9.96
CA ILE A 366 5.14 -3.45 -10.26
C ILE A 366 5.32 -3.51 -11.79
N LEU A 367 4.36 -4.10 -12.52
CA LEU A 367 4.37 -4.14 -13.98
C LEU A 367 4.22 -2.76 -14.62
N GLU A 368 3.37 -1.88 -14.09
CA GLU A 368 3.22 -0.50 -14.55
C GLU A 368 4.53 0.28 -14.42
N THR A 369 5.19 0.18 -13.27
CA THR A 369 6.50 0.80 -13.01
C THR A 369 7.55 0.30 -14.00
N TYR A 370 7.55 -1.01 -14.28
CA TYR A 370 8.43 -1.62 -15.28
C TYR A 370 8.18 -1.04 -16.68
N ALA A 371 6.91 -1.00 -17.11
CA ALA A 371 6.51 -0.63 -18.47
C ALA A 371 6.83 0.84 -18.82
N ILE A 372 6.78 1.75 -17.85
CA ILE A 372 7.04 3.18 -18.07
C ILE A 372 8.55 3.44 -18.25
N GLY A 373 9.40 2.73 -17.52
CA GLY A 373 10.81 3.09 -17.39
C GLY A 373 11.73 2.65 -18.53
N ASN A 374 11.25 1.89 -19.54
CA ASN A 374 12.10 1.22 -20.54
C ASN A 374 13.29 0.48 -19.91
N HIS A 375 13.11 -0.04 -18.69
CA HIS A 375 14.16 -0.71 -17.93
C HIS A 375 14.34 -2.12 -18.49
N ASN A 376 15.38 -2.36 -19.28
CA ASN A 376 15.58 -3.65 -19.95
C ASN A 376 15.97 -4.79 -19.01
N ASP A 377 16.37 -4.51 -17.77
CA ASP A 377 16.93 -5.54 -16.89
C ASP A 377 15.86 -6.23 -16.02
N GLY A 378 14.99 -5.45 -15.36
CA GLY A 378 14.01 -5.96 -14.40
C GLY A 378 13.81 -5.03 -13.19
N ILE A 379 13.26 -5.59 -12.11
CA ILE A 379 12.95 -4.89 -10.86
C ILE A 379 13.58 -5.62 -9.68
N LEU A 380 14.18 -4.86 -8.75
CA LEU A 380 14.69 -5.37 -7.49
C LEU A 380 13.53 -5.51 -6.48
N ILE A 381 13.40 -6.67 -5.87
CA ILE A 381 12.34 -6.95 -4.90
C ILE A 381 12.91 -6.94 -3.49
N THR A 382 12.20 -6.23 -2.62
CA THR A 382 12.52 -6.11 -1.21
C THR A 382 11.42 -6.61 -0.30
N GLU A 383 11.77 -6.97 0.92
CA GLU A 383 10.82 -7.13 2.02
C GLU A 383 11.37 -6.34 3.20
N ASN A 384 10.61 -5.36 3.70
CA ASN A 384 11.12 -4.43 4.72
C ASN A 384 12.40 -3.70 4.27
N PHE A 385 12.46 -3.29 2.99
CA PHE A 385 13.62 -2.67 2.34
C PHE A 385 14.87 -3.57 2.21
N GLN A 386 14.84 -4.79 2.74
CA GLN A 386 15.93 -5.76 2.57
C GLN A 386 15.80 -6.46 1.22
N TYR A 387 16.90 -6.62 0.50
CA TYR A 387 16.89 -7.32 -0.78
C TYR A 387 16.48 -8.79 -0.61
N VAL A 388 15.49 -9.23 -1.40
CA VAL A 388 15.01 -10.62 -1.41
C VAL A 388 15.27 -11.30 -2.76
N GLY A 389 15.27 -10.54 -3.85
CA GLY A 389 15.57 -11.07 -5.17
C GLY A 389 15.22 -10.13 -6.30
N PHE A 390 15.09 -10.68 -7.49
CA PHE A 390 14.92 -9.93 -8.73
C PHE A 390 13.76 -10.47 -9.56
N LEU A 391 13.03 -9.60 -10.26
CA LEU A 391 12.00 -9.99 -11.21
C LEU A 391 12.30 -9.45 -12.60
N THR A 392 12.28 -10.35 -13.57
CA THR A 392 12.34 -10.02 -15.00
C THR A 392 10.94 -9.67 -15.53
N ALA A 393 10.89 -9.05 -16.71
CA ALA A 393 9.63 -8.75 -17.40
C ALA A 393 8.78 -10.02 -17.63
N ASP A 394 9.42 -11.12 -18.02
CA ASP A 394 8.76 -12.40 -18.25
C ASP A 394 8.15 -12.97 -16.96
N ALA A 395 8.90 -12.92 -15.85
CA ALA A 395 8.41 -13.33 -14.55
C ALA A 395 7.17 -12.51 -14.13
N LEU A 396 7.18 -11.18 -14.32
CA LEU A 396 6.04 -10.31 -14.03
C LEU A 396 4.81 -10.68 -14.87
N LEU A 397 4.97 -10.89 -16.18
CA LEU A 397 3.86 -11.29 -17.05
C LEU A 397 3.27 -12.66 -16.64
N ARG A 398 4.12 -13.60 -16.22
CA ARG A 398 3.69 -14.90 -15.71
C ARG A 398 2.94 -14.79 -14.39
N ILE A 399 3.40 -13.94 -13.46
CA ILE A 399 2.69 -13.64 -12.20
C ILE A 399 1.27 -13.12 -12.51
N ILE A 400 1.15 -12.13 -13.40
CA ILE A 400 -0.15 -11.56 -13.78
C ILE A 400 -1.04 -12.60 -14.44
N ASN A 401 -0.50 -13.44 -15.32
CA ASN A 401 -1.28 -14.49 -15.97
C ASN A 401 -1.78 -15.54 -14.97
N GLU A 402 -0.93 -16.00 -14.04
CA GLU A 402 -1.32 -16.92 -12.97
C GLU A 402 -2.38 -16.31 -12.04
N LYS A 403 -2.24 -15.03 -11.70
CA LYS A 403 -3.24 -14.29 -10.93
C LYS A 403 -4.58 -14.26 -11.65
N ASN A 404 -4.59 -13.88 -12.93
CA ASN A 404 -5.80 -13.84 -13.76
C ASN A 404 -6.43 -15.22 -13.92
N LEU A 405 -5.63 -16.28 -14.07
CA LEU A 405 -6.12 -17.66 -14.13
C LEU A 405 -6.77 -18.10 -12.81
N LYS A 406 -6.18 -17.76 -11.66
CA LYS A 406 -6.78 -18.02 -10.34
C LYS A 406 -8.12 -17.29 -10.19
N GLN A 407 -8.17 -16.00 -10.53
CA GLN A 407 -9.42 -15.23 -10.49
C GLN A 407 -10.48 -15.78 -11.45
N ALA A 408 -10.09 -16.17 -12.66
CA ALA A 408 -11.01 -16.78 -13.63
C ALA A 408 -11.52 -18.15 -13.17
N ARG A 409 -10.70 -18.93 -12.44
CA ARG A 409 -11.10 -20.21 -11.85
C ARG A 409 -12.10 -20.04 -10.71
N ASP A 410 -12.00 -18.93 -9.98
CA ASP A 410 -12.93 -18.58 -8.90
C ASP A 410 -14.22 -17.91 -9.42
N GLN A 411 -14.33 -17.61 -10.72
CA GLN A 411 -15.59 -17.20 -11.36
C GLN A 411 -16.37 -18.41 -11.89
N ASN A 412 -17.70 -18.32 -11.83
CA ASN A 412 -18.53 -19.32 -12.48
C ASN A 412 -18.45 -19.16 -14.02
N PRO A 413 -18.04 -20.19 -14.77
CA PRO A 413 -17.69 -20.08 -16.19
C PRO A 413 -18.88 -19.70 -17.09
N LEU A 414 -20.11 -19.96 -16.62
CA LEU A 414 -21.32 -19.71 -17.40
C LEU A 414 -21.89 -18.30 -17.15
N SER A 415 -21.93 -17.87 -15.89
CA SER A 415 -22.53 -16.58 -15.49
C SER A 415 -21.51 -15.43 -15.41
N LYS A 416 -20.21 -15.75 -15.33
CA LYS A 416 -19.11 -14.82 -15.01
C LYS A 416 -19.26 -14.12 -13.65
N LEU A 417 -20.19 -14.58 -12.80
CA LEU A 417 -20.31 -14.09 -11.43
C LEU A 417 -19.26 -14.76 -10.53
N PRO A 418 -18.81 -14.08 -9.46
CA PRO A 418 -17.97 -14.67 -8.42
C PRO A 418 -18.52 -16.02 -7.91
N GLY A 419 -17.64 -16.99 -7.74
CA GLY A 419 -17.97 -18.35 -7.30
C GLY A 419 -18.09 -18.48 -5.78
N ASN A 420 -18.22 -19.73 -5.31
CA ASN A 420 -18.48 -20.04 -3.90
C ASN A 420 -17.44 -19.46 -2.93
N ASN A 421 -16.14 -19.50 -3.27
CA ASN A 421 -15.09 -18.98 -2.40
C ASN A 421 -15.28 -17.47 -2.15
N SER A 422 -15.56 -16.70 -3.20
CA SER A 422 -15.81 -15.25 -3.09
C SER A 422 -17.08 -14.93 -2.28
N VAL A 423 -18.11 -15.79 -2.34
CA VAL A 423 -19.31 -15.65 -1.51
C VAL A 423 -18.99 -15.84 -0.03
N VAL A 424 -18.21 -16.87 0.30
CA VAL A 424 -17.75 -17.13 1.68
C VAL A 424 -16.92 -15.95 2.20
N ASP A 425 -16.01 -15.44 1.37
CA ASP A 425 -15.17 -14.28 1.70
C ASP A 425 -16.01 -13.02 1.96
N TYR A 426 -17.04 -12.78 1.15
CA TYR A 426 -17.96 -11.65 1.33
C TYR A 426 -18.74 -11.77 2.64
N ILE A 427 -19.24 -12.96 2.97
CA ILE A 427 -19.98 -13.20 4.22
C ILE A 427 -19.10 -12.95 5.43
N ALA A 428 -17.88 -13.48 5.43
CA ALA A 428 -16.93 -13.24 6.52
C ALA A 428 -16.64 -11.73 6.68
N ALA A 429 -16.64 -10.95 5.59
CA ALA A 429 -16.35 -9.51 5.63
C ALA A 429 -17.47 -8.72 6.29
N GLY A 430 -18.72 -9.08 5.98
CA GLY A 430 -19.90 -8.47 6.59
C GLY A 430 -19.99 -8.73 8.09
N LEU A 431 -19.52 -9.89 8.57
CA LEU A 431 -19.53 -10.23 9.99
C LEU A 431 -18.46 -9.49 10.82
N GLU A 432 -17.34 -9.12 10.19
CA GLU A 432 -16.26 -8.35 10.85
C GLU A 432 -16.54 -6.85 10.92
N GLU A 433 -17.18 -6.30 9.88
CA GLU A 433 -17.45 -4.88 9.71
C GLU A 433 -18.83 -4.53 10.32
N ARG A 434 -18.82 -4.23 11.63
CA ARG A 434 -20.01 -4.12 12.51
C ARG A 434 -20.80 -2.80 12.39
N SER A 435 -20.76 -2.12 11.25
CA SER A 435 -21.44 -0.82 11.08
C SER A 435 -22.35 -0.84 9.87
N GLY A 436 -23.66 -0.63 10.10
CA GLY A 436 -24.65 -0.45 9.05
C GLY A 436 -25.53 -1.68 8.86
N THR A 437 -26.63 -1.50 8.13
CA THR A 437 -27.55 -2.61 7.83
C THR A 437 -26.93 -3.53 6.78
N TRP A 438 -26.96 -4.84 7.04
CA TRP A 438 -26.40 -5.82 6.13
C TRP A 438 -27.41 -6.93 5.83
N SER A 439 -27.53 -7.25 4.55
CA SER A 439 -28.53 -8.19 4.05
C SER A 439 -27.88 -9.16 3.08
N VAL A 440 -28.09 -10.45 3.29
CA VAL A 440 -27.65 -11.49 2.35
C VAL A 440 -28.85 -12.25 1.82
N VAL A 441 -28.81 -12.55 0.53
CA VAL A 441 -29.90 -13.19 -0.21
C VAL A 441 -29.33 -14.39 -0.95
N TYR A 442 -29.93 -15.55 -0.73
CA TYR A 442 -29.66 -16.75 -1.49
C TYR A 442 -30.82 -17.07 -2.41
N PHE A 443 -30.52 -17.38 -3.65
CA PHE A 443 -31.49 -17.75 -4.66
C PHE A 443 -31.32 -19.21 -5.05
N ASP A 444 -32.43 -19.86 -5.38
CA ASP A 444 -32.49 -21.25 -5.85
C ASP A 444 -33.65 -21.38 -6.85
N PHE A 445 -33.47 -22.14 -7.93
CA PHE A 445 -34.53 -22.37 -8.91
C PHE A 445 -35.44 -23.52 -8.47
N ASN A 446 -36.75 -23.28 -8.54
CA ASN A 446 -37.74 -24.32 -8.29
C ASN A 446 -37.84 -25.26 -9.50
N ASP A 447 -37.74 -26.56 -9.26
CA ASP A 447 -37.94 -27.61 -10.28
C ASP A 447 -37.03 -27.50 -11.51
N PHE A 448 -35.79 -27.02 -11.32
CA PHE A 448 -34.83 -26.83 -12.42
C PHE A 448 -34.42 -28.13 -13.12
N LYS A 449 -34.33 -29.24 -12.38
CA LYS A 449 -34.00 -30.55 -12.97
C LYS A 449 -35.08 -31.02 -13.97
N PRO A 450 -36.38 -31.07 -13.63
CA PRO A 450 -37.46 -31.30 -14.60
C PRO A 450 -37.40 -30.43 -15.85
N PHE A 451 -37.05 -29.14 -15.71
CA PHE A 451 -36.87 -28.24 -16.84
C PHE A 451 -35.73 -28.69 -17.76
N ASN A 452 -34.56 -29.00 -17.19
CA ASN A 452 -33.40 -29.50 -17.94
C ASN A 452 -33.66 -30.86 -18.60
N ASP A 453 -34.38 -31.76 -17.92
CA ASP A 453 -34.74 -33.07 -18.46
C ASP A 453 -35.69 -32.94 -19.67
N THR A 454 -36.50 -31.87 -19.73
CA THR A 454 -37.48 -31.62 -20.80
C THR A 454 -36.88 -30.84 -21.98
N TYR A 455 -36.10 -29.78 -21.71
CA TYR A 455 -35.60 -28.83 -22.73
C TYR A 455 -34.10 -28.93 -23.00
N GLY A 456 -33.38 -29.75 -22.23
CA GLY A 456 -31.95 -29.95 -22.33
C GLY A 456 -31.12 -28.86 -21.63
N PHE A 457 -29.89 -29.22 -21.29
CA PHE A 457 -28.96 -28.35 -20.56
C PHE A 457 -28.66 -27.01 -21.25
N ARG A 458 -28.73 -26.92 -22.59
CA ARG A 458 -28.53 -25.63 -23.29
C ARG A 458 -29.60 -24.59 -22.94
N GLN A 459 -30.85 -24.99 -22.75
CA GLN A 459 -31.89 -24.07 -22.28
C GLN A 459 -31.76 -23.79 -20.78
N GLY A 460 -31.31 -24.77 -20.00
CA GLY A 460 -30.90 -24.58 -18.61
C GLY A 460 -29.84 -23.50 -18.46
N ASP A 461 -28.77 -23.61 -19.23
CA ASP A 461 -27.66 -22.65 -19.23
C ASP A 461 -28.13 -21.24 -19.59
N ARG A 462 -29.04 -21.12 -20.56
CA ARG A 462 -29.66 -19.83 -20.91
C ARG A 462 -30.49 -19.26 -19.77
N ALA A 463 -31.18 -20.09 -18.97
CA ALA A 463 -31.93 -19.62 -17.80
C ALA A 463 -31.00 -19.09 -16.71
N ILE A 464 -29.88 -19.79 -16.48
CA ILE A 464 -28.83 -19.35 -15.55
C ILE A 464 -28.23 -18.01 -16.00
N THR A 465 -27.85 -17.88 -17.28
CA THR A 465 -27.27 -16.64 -17.81
C THR A 465 -28.28 -15.49 -17.77
N LEU A 466 -29.55 -15.74 -18.13
CA LEU A 466 -30.63 -14.75 -18.01
C LEU A 466 -30.75 -14.22 -16.58
N PHE A 467 -30.75 -15.12 -15.59
CA PHE A 467 -30.86 -14.71 -14.19
C PHE A 467 -29.65 -13.91 -13.71
N ALA A 468 -28.43 -14.31 -14.12
CA ALA A 468 -27.22 -13.57 -13.81
C ALA A 468 -27.23 -12.14 -14.38
N ASP A 469 -27.71 -11.97 -15.61
CA ASP A 469 -27.83 -10.66 -16.25
C ASP A 469 -28.94 -9.82 -15.59
N LEU A 470 -30.07 -10.42 -15.21
CA LEU A 470 -31.13 -9.75 -14.45
C LEU A 470 -30.65 -9.24 -13.09
N LEU A 471 -29.91 -10.06 -12.35
CA LEU A 471 -29.29 -9.64 -11.08
C LEU A 471 -28.38 -8.43 -11.29
N ARG A 472 -27.55 -8.45 -12.35
CA ARG A 472 -26.62 -7.36 -12.66
C ARG A 472 -27.36 -6.07 -13.04
N ASP A 473 -28.41 -6.17 -13.84
CA ASP A 473 -29.15 -5.01 -14.33
C ASP A 473 -29.97 -4.33 -13.23
N GLU A 474 -30.70 -5.10 -12.41
CA GLU A 474 -31.56 -4.55 -11.35
C GLU A 474 -30.75 -3.98 -10.17
N THR A 475 -29.51 -4.44 -9.97
CA THR A 475 -28.64 -3.97 -8.88
C THR A 475 -27.62 -2.91 -9.30
N ARG A 476 -27.57 -2.55 -10.59
CA ARG A 476 -26.54 -1.67 -11.16
C ARG A 476 -26.40 -0.31 -10.46
N THR A 477 -27.49 0.24 -9.96
CA THR A 477 -27.53 1.55 -9.29
C THR A 477 -27.42 1.47 -7.77
N VAL A 478 -27.31 0.26 -7.22
CA VAL A 478 -27.27 0.02 -5.78
C VAL A 478 -25.80 -0.11 -5.33
N PRO A 479 -25.24 0.92 -4.67
CA PRO A 479 -23.85 0.88 -4.19
C PRO A 479 -23.68 -0.22 -3.13
N GLY A 480 -22.49 -0.82 -3.08
CA GLY A 480 -22.18 -1.86 -2.09
C GLY A 480 -22.82 -3.22 -2.35
N THR A 481 -23.35 -3.47 -3.56
CA THR A 481 -23.90 -4.78 -3.93
C THR A 481 -22.80 -5.77 -4.31
N PHE A 482 -22.89 -6.99 -3.78
CA PHE A 482 -22.10 -8.14 -4.22
C PHE A 482 -23.01 -9.19 -4.83
N LEU A 483 -22.62 -9.79 -5.96
CA LEU A 483 -23.35 -10.87 -6.63
C LEU A 483 -22.44 -12.09 -6.74
N GLY A 484 -23.01 -13.28 -6.62
CA GLY A 484 -22.28 -14.53 -6.77
C GLY A 484 -23.13 -15.65 -7.39
N HIS A 485 -22.46 -16.62 -8.01
CA HIS A 485 -23.06 -17.85 -8.50
C HIS A 485 -22.27 -19.04 -7.96
N ILE A 486 -22.86 -19.75 -7.00
CA ILE A 486 -22.23 -20.83 -6.24
C ILE A 486 -22.06 -22.06 -7.12
N GLY A 487 -23.14 -22.47 -7.80
CA GLY A 487 -23.14 -23.55 -8.78
C GLY A 487 -24.55 -24.03 -9.11
N GLY A 488 -24.72 -24.61 -10.31
CA GLY A 488 -26.03 -25.09 -10.76
C GLY A 488 -27.05 -23.95 -10.84
N ASP A 489 -28.06 -24.02 -9.98
CA ASP A 489 -29.15 -23.06 -9.80
C ASP A 489 -29.02 -22.18 -8.55
N ASP A 490 -27.91 -22.27 -7.80
CA ASP A 490 -27.68 -21.51 -6.58
C ASP A 490 -26.96 -20.18 -6.84
N PHE A 491 -27.63 -19.06 -6.55
CA PHE A 491 -27.05 -17.71 -6.63
C PHE A 491 -27.03 -17.00 -5.28
N PHE A 492 -26.24 -15.94 -5.20
CA PHE A 492 -26.05 -15.12 -4.01
C PHE A 492 -26.10 -13.63 -4.36
N ALA A 493 -26.72 -12.83 -3.50
CA ALA A 493 -26.58 -11.37 -3.50
C ALA A 493 -26.38 -10.86 -2.07
N GLY A 494 -25.51 -9.87 -1.93
CA GLY A 494 -25.26 -9.18 -0.67
C GLY A 494 -25.46 -7.68 -0.83
N PHE A 495 -26.09 -7.05 0.16
CA PHE A 495 -26.40 -5.62 0.17
C PHE A 495 -25.96 -5.00 1.49
N ARG A 496 -25.31 -3.85 1.42
CA ARG A 496 -24.88 -3.03 2.57
C ARG A 496 -25.61 -1.70 2.57
N ASP A 497 -25.93 -1.19 3.75
CA ASP A 497 -26.59 0.09 3.98
C ASP A 497 -27.93 0.25 3.25
N LEU A 498 -28.61 -0.88 3.00
CA LEU A 498 -29.97 -0.93 2.49
C LEU A 498 -30.90 -1.43 3.59
N ASP A 499 -32.08 -0.83 3.66
CA ASP A 499 -33.14 -1.26 4.56
C ASP A 499 -33.83 -2.53 4.04
N GLU A 500 -34.37 -3.31 4.98
CA GLU A 500 -35.07 -4.58 4.69
C GLU A 500 -36.21 -4.43 3.68
N THR A 501 -36.93 -3.31 3.72
CA THR A 501 -38.09 -3.10 2.83
C THR A 501 -37.62 -2.90 1.40
N THR A 502 -36.58 -2.08 1.18
CA THR A 502 -35.99 -1.87 -0.14
C THR A 502 -35.37 -3.16 -0.71
N VAL A 503 -34.65 -3.93 0.11
CA VAL A 503 -34.09 -5.22 -0.34
C VAL A 503 -35.21 -6.16 -0.76
N THR A 504 -36.25 -6.31 0.07
CA THR A 504 -37.37 -7.21 -0.24
C THR A 504 -38.09 -6.80 -1.53
N GLN A 505 -38.34 -5.50 -1.75
CA GLN A 505 -38.96 -4.99 -2.97
C GLN A 505 -38.09 -5.20 -4.22
N LEU A 506 -36.77 -5.07 -4.08
CA LEU A 506 -35.82 -5.33 -5.15
C LEU A 506 -35.82 -6.81 -5.54
N ILE A 507 -35.79 -7.70 -4.55
CA ILE A 507 -35.84 -9.15 -4.77
C ILE A 507 -37.16 -9.55 -5.44
N ASP A 508 -38.30 -9.06 -4.95
CA ASP A 508 -39.61 -9.36 -5.55
C ASP A 508 -39.68 -8.97 -7.03
N ARG A 509 -39.12 -7.80 -7.39
CA ARG A 509 -39.02 -7.36 -8.77
C ARG A 509 -38.14 -8.28 -9.62
N ILE A 510 -36.99 -8.70 -9.12
CA ILE A 510 -36.08 -9.63 -9.80
C ILE A 510 -36.78 -10.96 -10.05
N LEU A 511 -37.45 -11.52 -9.05
CA LEU A 511 -38.16 -12.80 -9.17
C LEU A 511 -39.34 -12.72 -10.15
N ALA A 512 -40.12 -11.63 -10.10
CA ALA A 512 -41.23 -11.41 -11.02
C ALA A 512 -40.75 -11.27 -12.48
N ARG A 513 -39.67 -10.52 -12.70
CA ARG A 513 -39.08 -10.33 -14.02
C ARG A 513 -38.46 -11.61 -14.57
N PHE A 514 -37.76 -12.38 -13.75
CA PHE A 514 -37.25 -13.70 -14.14
C PHE A 514 -38.39 -14.64 -14.54
N ARG A 515 -39.47 -14.72 -13.74
CA ARG A 515 -40.64 -15.53 -14.05
C ARG A 515 -41.25 -15.15 -15.40
N HIS A 516 -41.34 -13.87 -15.72
CA HIS A 516 -41.84 -13.40 -17.02
C HIS A 516 -40.89 -13.74 -18.18
N ASP A 517 -39.62 -13.39 -18.05
CA ASP A 517 -38.65 -13.51 -19.16
C ASP A 517 -38.36 -14.98 -19.51
N VAL A 518 -38.37 -15.87 -18.51
CA VAL A 518 -38.10 -17.30 -18.70
C VAL A 518 -39.23 -18.06 -19.37
N GLU A 519 -40.47 -17.54 -19.37
CA GLU A 519 -41.60 -18.14 -20.10
C GLU A 519 -41.30 -18.29 -21.60
N SER A 520 -40.52 -17.35 -22.16
CA SER A 520 -40.11 -17.38 -23.56
C SER A 520 -39.28 -18.62 -23.92
N PHE A 521 -38.72 -19.33 -22.93
CA PHE A 521 -37.90 -20.52 -23.14
C PHE A 521 -38.71 -21.80 -23.28
N TYR A 522 -40.00 -21.76 -22.92
CA TYR A 522 -40.94 -22.86 -23.05
C TYR A 522 -41.57 -22.90 -24.45
N SER A 523 -42.10 -24.05 -24.84
CA SER A 523 -42.93 -24.17 -26.05
C SER A 523 -44.30 -23.50 -25.84
N PRO A 524 -44.99 -23.07 -26.90
CA PRO A 524 -46.31 -22.43 -26.78
C PRO A 524 -47.30 -23.27 -25.97
N GLU A 525 -47.27 -24.59 -26.13
CA GLU A 525 -48.18 -25.53 -25.45
C GLU A 525 -47.94 -25.56 -23.94
N HIS A 526 -46.68 -25.62 -23.50
CA HIS A 526 -46.34 -25.62 -22.08
C HIS A 526 -46.56 -24.25 -21.41
N ARG A 527 -46.41 -23.15 -22.17
CA ARG A 527 -46.77 -21.80 -21.68
C ARG A 527 -48.27 -21.68 -21.43
N GLU A 528 -49.10 -22.12 -22.37
CA GLU A 528 -50.55 -22.08 -22.22
C GLU A 528 -51.04 -23.01 -21.11
N ALA A 529 -50.39 -24.16 -20.92
CA ALA A 529 -50.66 -25.08 -19.82
C ALA A 529 -50.13 -24.59 -18.45
N GLY A 530 -49.26 -23.58 -18.42
CA GLY A 530 -48.60 -23.05 -17.21
C GLY A 530 -47.75 -24.08 -16.46
N ALA A 531 -47.37 -25.18 -17.11
CA ALA A 531 -46.72 -26.31 -16.46
C ALA A 531 -46.05 -27.25 -17.48
N ILE A 532 -45.11 -28.06 -17.00
CA ILE A 532 -44.51 -29.17 -17.73
C ILE A 532 -44.82 -30.50 -17.03
N GLU A 533 -44.95 -31.57 -17.81
CA GLU A 533 -45.02 -32.92 -17.27
C GLU A 533 -43.65 -33.59 -17.40
N ALA A 534 -43.10 -34.04 -16.28
CA ALA A 534 -41.80 -34.70 -16.26
C ALA A 534 -41.81 -35.85 -15.23
N ARG A 535 -40.84 -36.77 -15.36
CA ARG A 535 -40.70 -37.88 -14.40
C ARG A 535 -39.97 -37.41 -13.14
N ASP A 536 -40.49 -37.78 -11.98
CA ASP A 536 -39.81 -37.58 -10.70
C ASP A 536 -38.63 -38.56 -10.52
N ARG A 537 -37.93 -38.46 -9.37
CA ARG A 537 -36.79 -39.33 -9.02
C ARG A 537 -37.15 -40.82 -8.92
N HIS A 538 -38.43 -41.17 -8.86
CA HIS A 538 -38.96 -42.53 -8.81
C HIS A 538 -39.58 -42.97 -10.15
N GLY A 539 -39.44 -42.15 -11.20
CA GLY A 539 -39.93 -42.45 -12.54
C GLY A 539 -41.43 -42.19 -12.75
N GLN A 540 -42.13 -41.60 -11.79
CA GLN A 540 -43.55 -41.26 -11.92
C GLN A 540 -43.75 -39.92 -12.60
N TRP A 541 -44.76 -39.82 -13.47
CA TRP A 541 -45.14 -38.56 -14.09
C TRP A 541 -45.74 -37.61 -13.05
N ARG A 542 -45.16 -36.41 -12.96
CA ARG A 542 -45.69 -35.30 -12.16
C ARG A 542 -45.76 -34.05 -13.02
N ARG A 543 -46.72 -33.20 -12.68
CA ARG A 543 -46.87 -31.87 -13.25
C ARG A 543 -46.07 -30.88 -12.41
N TYR A 544 -45.12 -30.19 -13.04
CA TYR A 544 -44.29 -29.14 -12.44
C TYR A 544 -44.69 -27.78 -13.03
N GLY A 545 -44.66 -26.73 -12.22
CA GLY A 545 -44.91 -25.37 -12.70
C GLY A 545 -43.84 -24.89 -13.68
N LEU A 546 -44.05 -23.71 -14.27
CA LEU A 546 -42.98 -23.02 -15.00
C LEU A 546 -41.83 -22.63 -14.06
N LEU A 547 -40.63 -22.52 -14.62
CA LEU A 547 -39.41 -22.23 -13.89
C LEU A 547 -39.60 -20.92 -13.12
N SER A 548 -39.32 -20.99 -11.83
CA SER A 548 -39.38 -19.84 -10.94
C SER A 548 -38.18 -19.92 -10.01
N CYS A 549 -37.87 -18.82 -9.33
CA CYS A 549 -36.78 -18.74 -8.39
C CYS A 549 -37.34 -18.36 -7.02
N CYS A 550 -36.84 -18.99 -5.97
CA CYS A 550 -37.11 -18.59 -4.60
C CYS A 550 -35.91 -17.84 -4.02
N ALA A 551 -36.18 -16.96 -3.06
CA ALA A 551 -35.15 -16.17 -2.39
C ALA A 551 -35.27 -16.31 -0.86
N ALA A 552 -34.16 -16.66 -0.23
CA ALA A 552 -33.99 -16.66 1.22
C ALA A 552 -33.21 -15.40 1.60
N ILE A 553 -33.85 -14.48 2.31
CA ILE A 553 -33.27 -13.21 2.75
C ILE A 553 -32.93 -13.33 4.23
N VAL A 554 -31.67 -13.03 4.59
CA VAL A 554 -31.23 -12.94 5.98
C VAL A 554 -30.77 -11.50 6.24
N HIS A 555 -31.45 -10.84 7.17
CA HIS A 555 -31.11 -9.50 7.63
C HIS A 555 -30.36 -9.53 8.96
N LEU A 556 -29.27 -8.77 9.03
CA LEU A 556 -28.54 -8.49 10.27
C LEU A 556 -28.73 -7.04 10.66
N SER A 557 -29.10 -6.85 11.92
CA SER A 557 -29.24 -5.54 12.55
C SER A 557 -27.97 -5.20 13.35
N ASP A 558 -27.73 -3.90 13.56
CA ASP A 558 -26.58 -3.37 14.33
C ASP A 558 -26.47 -3.93 15.76
N GLU A 559 -27.53 -4.55 16.30
CA GLU A 559 -27.62 -4.98 17.71
C GLU A 559 -27.11 -6.40 17.97
N VAL A 560 -26.71 -7.17 16.95
CA VAL A 560 -26.30 -8.57 17.11
C VAL A 560 -24.77 -8.70 17.24
N THR A 561 -24.31 -9.12 18.41
CA THR A 561 -22.86 -9.14 18.74
C THR A 561 -22.14 -10.48 18.52
N GLU A 562 -22.86 -11.60 18.36
CA GLU A 562 -22.27 -12.94 18.24
C GLU A 562 -22.96 -13.78 17.14
N VAL A 563 -22.55 -13.61 15.87
CA VAL A 563 -22.96 -14.50 14.76
C VAL A 563 -21.72 -15.09 14.12
N THR A 564 -21.67 -16.42 14.03
CA THR A 564 -20.60 -17.14 13.34
C THR A 564 -21.02 -17.51 11.92
N SER A 565 -20.04 -17.77 11.04
CA SER A 565 -20.31 -18.23 9.67
C SER A 565 -21.18 -19.49 9.65
N ASP A 566 -21.01 -20.39 10.62
CA ASP A 566 -21.80 -21.62 10.75
C ASP A 566 -23.27 -21.32 11.08
N THR A 567 -23.55 -20.39 12.00
CA THR A 567 -24.93 -19.99 12.33
C THR A 567 -25.61 -19.31 11.14
N MET A 568 -24.86 -18.55 10.35
CA MET A 568 -25.37 -17.93 9.13
C MET A 568 -25.76 -18.99 8.09
N ILE A 569 -24.89 -19.97 7.82
CA ILE A 569 -25.14 -21.06 6.87
C ILE A 569 -26.36 -21.90 7.30
N GLU A 570 -26.48 -22.21 8.59
CA GLU A 570 -27.65 -22.94 9.11
C GLU A 570 -28.95 -22.14 8.95
N THR A 571 -28.91 -20.82 9.19
CA THR A 571 -30.07 -19.93 9.04
C THR A 571 -30.50 -19.86 7.58
N ILE A 572 -29.54 -19.73 6.66
CA ILE A 572 -29.78 -19.76 5.21
C ILE A 572 -30.41 -21.09 4.79
N ALA A 573 -29.92 -22.22 5.30
CA ALA A 573 -30.47 -23.54 4.97
C ALA A 573 -31.91 -23.71 5.46
N LYS A 574 -32.27 -23.12 6.61
CA LYS A 574 -33.65 -23.06 7.12
C LYS A 574 -34.52 -22.15 6.26
N ALA A 575 -34.05 -20.95 5.95
CA ALA A 575 -34.76 -19.97 5.11
C ALA A 575 -34.96 -20.43 3.66
N LYS A 576 -34.05 -21.25 3.11
CA LYS A 576 -34.26 -21.87 1.79
C LYS A 576 -35.43 -22.87 1.80
N LYS A 577 -35.64 -23.58 2.90
CA LYS A 577 -36.70 -24.59 3.01
C LYS A 577 -38.09 -23.96 3.12
N GLY A 578 -38.26 -22.89 3.88
CA GLY A 578 -39.56 -22.22 3.97
C GLY A 578 -39.83 -21.31 2.77
N ALA A 579 -38.81 -20.74 2.11
CA ALA A 579 -39.00 -20.00 0.84
C ALA A 579 -39.60 -20.88 -0.27
N LYS A 580 -39.27 -22.18 -0.31
CA LYS A 580 -39.87 -23.15 -1.23
C LYS A 580 -41.33 -23.51 -0.90
N GLN A 581 -41.79 -23.21 0.31
CA GLN A 581 -43.15 -23.51 0.80
C GLN A 581 -44.05 -22.27 0.86
N ALA A 582 -43.48 -21.07 0.82
CA ALA A 582 -44.20 -19.80 0.87
C ALA A 582 -44.82 -19.43 -0.49
N ASP A 583 -46.06 -18.92 -0.47
CA ASP A 583 -46.76 -18.46 -1.69
C ASP A 583 -46.01 -17.31 -2.41
N SER A 584 -45.30 -16.47 -1.65
CA SER A 584 -44.46 -15.39 -2.17
C SER A 584 -43.13 -15.87 -2.79
N GLN A 585 -42.74 -17.12 -2.57
CA GLN A 585 -41.40 -17.66 -2.88
C GLN A 585 -40.23 -16.88 -2.24
N ILE A 586 -40.53 -16.01 -1.27
CA ILE A 586 -39.57 -15.23 -0.49
C ILE A 586 -39.78 -15.57 0.98
N GLU A 587 -38.69 -15.92 1.67
CA GLU A 587 -38.68 -16.03 3.13
C GLU A 587 -37.63 -15.11 3.72
N VAL A 588 -38.05 -14.30 4.70
CA VAL A 588 -37.18 -13.34 5.40
C VAL A 588 -36.92 -13.84 6.80
N HIS A 589 -35.64 -14.04 7.13
CA HIS A 589 -35.18 -14.36 8.49
C HIS A 589 -34.42 -13.17 9.06
N ARG A 590 -34.70 -12.88 10.33
CA ARG A 590 -33.98 -11.87 11.11
C ARG A 590 -33.15 -12.60 12.15
N ILE A 591 -31.86 -12.35 12.14
CA ILE A 591 -31.03 -12.74 13.28
C ILE A 591 -31.17 -11.61 14.30
N ALA A 592 -31.85 -11.91 15.40
CA ALA A 592 -32.03 -11.00 16.54
C ALA A 592 -31.12 -11.46 17.69
N PRO A 593 -30.73 -10.57 18.63
CA PRO A 593 -29.97 -10.99 19.80
C PRO A 593 -30.77 -12.05 20.57
N GLU A 594 -30.12 -13.15 20.96
CA GLU A 594 -30.75 -14.13 21.85
C GLU A 594 -31.25 -13.40 23.11
N ALA A 595 -32.56 -13.47 23.35
CA ALA A 595 -33.14 -12.99 24.58
C ALA A 595 -32.44 -13.70 25.74
N THR A 596 -31.59 -12.96 26.45
CA THR A 596 -30.88 -13.43 27.62
C THR A 596 -31.91 -14.08 28.54
N ASN A 597 -31.75 -15.38 28.79
CA ASN A 597 -32.53 -16.13 29.77
C ASN A 597 -32.50 -15.39 31.12
N VAL A 598 -33.52 -14.57 31.40
CA VAL A 598 -33.79 -14.09 32.76
C VAL A 598 -34.52 -15.23 33.49
N LEU A 599 -33.79 -16.29 33.80
CA LEU A 599 -34.09 -17.12 34.96
C LEU A 599 -33.35 -16.50 36.15
N ARG A 600 -33.98 -15.48 36.74
CA ARG A 600 -33.77 -15.16 38.16
C ARG A 600 -34.18 -16.41 38.94
N LEU A 601 -33.20 -17.22 39.34
CA LEU A 601 -33.36 -18.09 40.49
C LEU A 601 -33.47 -17.19 41.72
N ALA A 602 -34.71 -16.93 42.11
CA ALA A 602 -35.08 -16.62 43.47
C ALA A 602 -35.09 -17.93 44.28
N ASN A 603 -34.64 -17.83 45.54
CA ASN A 603 -34.62 -18.85 46.59
C ASN A 603 -33.56 -19.94 46.38
N SER A 604 -32.61 -20.22 47.27
CA SER A 604 -32.55 -20.08 48.74
C SER A 604 -31.10 -20.22 49.20
#